data_AF-A0A1M7MBZ1-F1
#
_entry.id   AF-A0A1M7MBZ1-F1
#
_cell.length_a   1.000
_cell.length_b   1.000
_cell.length_c   1.000
_cell.angle_alpha   90.00
_cell.angle_beta   90.00
_cell.angle_gamma   90.00
#
_symmetry.space_group_name_H-M   'P 1'
#
loop_
_entity.id
_entity.type
_entity.pdbx_description
1 polymer ?
#
loop_
_entity_poly.entity_id
_entity_poly.type
_entity_poly.pdbx_seq_one_letter_code
_entity_poly.pdbx_strand_id
1 'polypeptide(L)'
;MVKALLQDLPEIGTKRTDYIYDLISGKVNAVIYQGGHEDQLIHRYRYDADNRIEEVMSSTDGFVWSTDATYFYYPHGPLARVELGEYNVQGLDYYYTLQGWLKGVNTPYIGDPGGDGENGLRTGGDAMAFSLGYYQDDYTPIGSGITLSDTRDNLWTRYQEDRGTTEAKGLYNEDRPLRNDPFGSF
;
A
#
# COMPACT_ATOMS: atom_id res chain seq x y z
N MET A 1 -20.31 6.60 16.16
CA MET A 1 -20.05 6.66 14.70
C MET A 1 -20.53 8.02 14.19
N VAL A 2 -19.77 8.67 13.30
CA VAL A 2 -20.14 9.97 12.73
C VAL A 2 -21.09 9.73 11.56
N LYS A 3 -22.30 10.26 11.61
CA LYS A 3 -23.30 10.05 10.55
C LYS A 3 -23.01 10.90 9.30
N ALA A 4 -22.63 12.15 9.52
CA ALA A 4 -22.34 13.10 8.46
C ALA A 4 -21.29 14.13 8.90
N LEU A 5 -20.52 14.63 7.94
CA LEU A 5 -19.62 15.77 8.05
C LEU A 5 -20.17 16.92 7.20
N LEU A 6 -20.19 18.13 7.75
CA LEU A 6 -20.47 19.36 7.01
C LEU A 6 -19.17 20.16 6.91
N GLN A 7 -18.81 20.54 5.70
CA GLN A 7 -17.63 21.35 5.41
C GLN A 7 -18.09 22.65 4.76
N ASP A 8 -17.86 23.78 5.42
CA ASP A 8 -18.14 25.09 4.84
C ASP A 8 -16.91 25.59 4.07
N LEU A 9 -17.07 25.81 2.77
CA LEU A 9 -16.01 26.25 1.88
C LEU A 9 -16.30 27.70 1.48
N PRO A 10 -15.37 28.65 1.74
CA PRO A 10 -15.50 30.01 1.26
C PRO A 10 -15.79 30.03 -0.25
N GLU A 11 -16.74 30.86 -0.69
CA GLU A 11 -17.16 31.05 -2.09
C GLU A 11 -17.91 29.87 -2.74
N ILE A 12 -17.79 28.65 -2.21
CA ILE A 12 -18.42 27.43 -2.74
C ILE A 12 -19.69 27.05 -1.94
N GLY A 13 -19.71 27.39 -0.65
CA GLY A 13 -20.78 27.06 0.29
C GLY A 13 -20.58 25.72 1.01
N THR A 14 -21.60 25.29 1.74
CA THR A 14 -21.52 24.09 2.58
C THR A 14 -21.66 22.81 1.76
N LYS A 15 -20.72 21.89 1.97
CA LYS A 15 -20.71 20.53 1.42
C LYS A 15 -20.98 19.51 2.51
N ARG A 16 -21.65 18.42 2.15
CA ARG A 16 -22.01 17.33 3.07
C ARG A 16 -21.41 16.01 2.60
N THR A 17 -20.89 15.25 3.57
CA THR A 17 -20.43 13.87 3.37
C THR A 17 -21.11 12.96 4.38
N ASP A 18 -21.85 11.96 3.92
CA ASP A 18 -22.54 10.96 4.73
C ASP A 18 -21.75 9.63 4.78
N TYR A 19 -21.86 8.91 5.88
CA TYR A 19 -21.17 7.63 6.10
C TYR A 19 -22.19 6.53 6.43
N ILE A 20 -22.09 5.40 5.72
CA ILE A 20 -22.88 4.20 5.97
C ILE A 20 -21.98 3.17 6.63
N TYR A 21 -22.39 2.69 7.80
CA TYR A 21 -21.60 1.73 8.59
C TYR A 21 -22.28 0.36 8.66
N ASP A 22 -21.46 -0.67 8.84
CA ASP A 22 -21.88 -1.92 9.45
C ASP A 22 -22.16 -1.69 10.94
N LEU A 23 -23.37 -2.00 11.40
CA LEU A 23 -23.78 -1.73 12.78
C LEU A 23 -23.12 -2.64 13.82
N ILE A 24 -22.54 -3.77 13.40
CA ILE A 24 -21.89 -4.75 14.28
C ILE A 24 -20.40 -4.48 14.34
N SER A 25 -19.73 -4.42 13.19
CA SER A 25 -18.27 -4.27 13.14
C SER A 25 -17.81 -2.80 13.19
N GLY A 26 -18.71 -1.84 12.92
CA GLY A 26 -18.38 -0.41 12.87
C GLY A 26 -17.56 0.01 11.65
N LYS A 27 -17.33 -0.89 10.69
CA LYS A 27 -16.64 -0.56 9.42
C LYS A 27 -17.52 0.29 8.52
N VAL A 28 -16.91 1.10 7.67
CA VAL A 28 -17.62 1.96 6.72
C VAL A 28 -17.93 1.17 5.45
N ASN A 29 -19.20 0.92 5.15
CA ASN A 29 -19.60 0.28 3.91
C ASN A 29 -19.64 1.26 2.73
N ALA A 30 -19.95 2.54 2.98
CA ALA A 30 -19.95 3.57 1.95
C ALA A 30 -19.74 4.98 2.50
N VAL A 31 -19.17 5.85 1.67
CA VAL A 31 -19.06 7.30 1.87
C VAL A 31 -19.78 7.98 0.71
N ILE A 32 -20.72 8.87 1.02
CA ILE A 32 -21.55 9.57 0.03
C ILE A 32 -21.25 11.07 0.16
N TYR A 33 -20.50 11.61 -0.78
CA TYR A 33 -20.34 13.05 -0.94
C TYR A 33 -21.53 13.62 -1.70
N GLN A 34 -22.14 14.69 -1.17
CA GLN A 34 -23.19 15.47 -1.82
C GLN A 34 -24.36 14.62 -2.34
N GLY A 35 -24.87 13.71 -1.50
CA GLY A 35 -25.96 12.80 -1.85
C GLY A 35 -27.18 13.51 -2.46
N GLY A 36 -27.57 13.13 -3.68
CA GLY A 36 -28.70 13.69 -4.42
C GLY A 36 -28.42 14.99 -5.19
N HIS A 37 -27.19 15.49 -5.19
CA HIS A 37 -26.79 16.68 -5.94
C HIS A 37 -26.02 16.32 -7.22
N GLU A 38 -25.87 17.29 -8.13
CA GLU A 38 -25.15 17.10 -9.41
C GLU A 38 -23.68 16.73 -9.24
N ASP A 39 -23.05 17.17 -8.14
CA ASP A 39 -21.66 16.88 -7.79
C ASP A 39 -21.51 15.65 -6.88
N GLN A 40 -22.51 14.77 -6.82
CA GLN A 40 -22.47 13.56 -6.01
C GLN A 40 -21.30 12.63 -6.40
N LEU A 41 -20.61 12.10 -5.40
CA LEU A 41 -19.65 11.01 -5.56
C LEU A 41 -19.81 10.02 -4.41
N ILE A 42 -19.91 8.74 -4.75
CA ILE A 42 -20.10 7.66 -3.79
C ILE A 42 -18.91 6.71 -3.86
N HIS A 43 -18.26 6.48 -2.73
CA HIS A 43 -17.34 5.36 -2.55
C HIS A 43 -18.02 4.23 -1.79
N ARG A 44 -17.80 2.99 -2.23
CA ARG A 44 -18.28 1.78 -1.55
C ARG A 44 -17.12 0.82 -1.32
N TYR A 45 -17.14 0.19 -0.15
CA TYR A 45 -16.10 -0.72 0.31
C TYR A 45 -16.69 -2.12 0.51
N ARG A 46 -16.00 -3.13 -0.02
CA ARG A 46 -16.23 -4.52 0.35
C ARG A 46 -15.10 -5.02 1.22
N TYR A 47 -15.44 -5.99 2.05
CA TYR A 47 -14.55 -6.52 3.06
C TYR A 47 -14.51 -8.03 3.01
N ASP A 48 -13.34 -8.59 3.30
CA ASP A 48 -13.17 -10.00 3.55
C ASP A 48 -13.71 -10.41 4.95
N ALA A 49 -13.59 -11.70 5.27
CA ALA A 49 -14.04 -12.24 6.56
C ALA A 49 -13.30 -11.66 7.78
N ASP A 50 -12.10 -11.10 7.57
CA ASP A 50 -11.26 -10.50 8.61
C ASP A 50 -11.49 -8.98 8.75
N ASN A 51 -12.50 -8.43 8.05
CA ASN A 51 -12.80 -6.99 7.95
C ASN A 51 -11.67 -6.14 7.32
N ARG A 52 -10.89 -6.71 6.40
CA ARG A 52 -9.97 -5.96 5.54
C ARG A 52 -10.66 -5.60 4.23
N ILE A 53 -10.36 -4.44 3.66
CA ILE A 53 -10.98 -3.99 2.40
C ILE A 53 -10.48 -4.89 1.28
N GLU A 54 -11.37 -5.55 0.55
CA GLU A 54 -11.02 -6.35 -0.64
C GLU A 54 -11.31 -5.61 -1.96
N GLU A 55 -12.24 -4.66 -1.96
CA GLU A 55 -12.63 -3.92 -3.18
C GLU A 55 -13.14 -2.51 -2.82
N VAL A 56 -12.69 -1.52 -3.59
CA VAL A 56 -13.18 -0.14 -3.56
C VAL A 56 -13.83 0.16 -4.89
N MET A 57 -15.02 0.75 -4.86
CA MET A 57 -15.76 1.16 -6.05
C MET A 57 -16.25 2.59 -5.92
N SER A 58 -16.34 3.29 -7.04
CA SER A 58 -16.93 4.63 -7.14
C SER A 58 -18.16 4.65 -8.03
N SER A 59 -19.08 5.58 -7.74
CA SER A 59 -20.27 5.84 -8.54
C SER A 59 -20.72 7.30 -8.39
N THR A 60 -21.29 7.86 -9.45
CA THR A 60 -21.92 9.20 -9.42
C THR A 60 -23.43 9.13 -9.23
N ASP A 61 -24.07 7.98 -9.46
CA ASP A 61 -25.53 7.81 -9.43
C ASP A 61 -26.02 6.74 -8.43
N GLY A 62 -25.13 5.90 -7.91
CA GLY A 62 -25.43 4.78 -7.02
C GLY A 62 -25.91 3.52 -7.74
N PHE A 63 -26.04 3.54 -9.07
CA PHE A 63 -26.52 2.44 -9.91
C PHE A 63 -25.42 1.83 -10.76
N VAL A 64 -24.61 2.66 -11.44
CA VAL A 64 -23.45 2.23 -12.22
C VAL A 64 -22.19 2.42 -11.39
N TRP A 65 -21.41 1.37 -11.26
CA TRP A 65 -20.22 1.35 -10.40
C TRP A 65 -18.99 0.99 -11.21
N SER A 66 -17.90 1.72 -10.97
CA SER A 66 -16.56 1.40 -11.46
C SER A 66 -15.72 0.91 -10.30
N THR A 67 -14.98 -0.19 -10.49
CA THR A 67 -13.98 -0.62 -9.51
C THR A 67 -12.77 0.30 -9.60
N ASP A 68 -12.33 0.83 -8.46
CA ASP A 68 -11.15 1.69 -8.37
C ASP A 68 -9.91 0.87 -8.00
N ALA A 69 -10.07 -0.10 -7.10
CA ALA A 69 -9.00 -0.99 -6.69
C ALA A 69 -9.54 -2.29 -6.06
N THR A 70 -8.83 -3.40 -6.33
CA THR A 70 -9.02 -4.69 -5.65
C THR A 70 -7.77 -5.03 -4.85
N TYR A 71 -7.95 -5.55 -3.64
CA TYR A 71 -6.87 -5.81 -2.69
C TYR A 71 -6.82 -7.30 -2.33
N PHE A 72 -5.64 -7.87 -2.40
CA PHE A 72 -5.38 -9.25 -2.04
C PHE A 72 -4.38 -9.28 -0.89
N TYR A 73 -4.62 -10.15 0.09
CA TYR A 73 -3.80 -10.25 1.29
C TYR A 73 -3.13 -11.62 1.37
N TYR A 74 -1.93 -11.65 1.94
CA TYR A 74 -1.34 -12.92 2.33
C TYR A 74 -2.19 -13.56 3.45
N PRO A 75 -2.19 -14.90 3.55
CA PRO A 75 -2.88 -15.60 4.63
C PRO A 75 -2.45 -15.16 6.04
N HIS A 76 -1.23 -14.63 6.17
CA HIS A 76 -0.69 -14.14 7.44
C HIS A 76 -0.98 -12.65 7.71
N GLY A 77 -1.75 -11.97 6.86
CA GLY A 77 -2.26 -10.62 7.14
C GLY A 77 -1.89 -9.53 6.13
N PRO A 78 -0.59 -9.31 5.83
CA PRO A 78 -0.11 -8.19 5.02
C PRO A 78 -0.72 -8.14 3.62
N LEU A 79 -0.78 -6.93 3.06
CA LEU A 79 -1.22 -6.70 1.69
C LEU A 79 -0.26 -7.41 0.73
N ALA A 80 -0.77 -8.31 -0.11
CA ALA A 80 0.01 -9.02 -1.10
C ALA A 80 -0.01 -8.29 -2.44
N ARG A 81 -1.19 -7.84 -2.86
CA ARG A 81 -1.38 -7.24 -4.18
C ARG A 81 -2.48 -6.20 -4.21
N VAL A 82 -2.32 -5.19 -5.05
CA VAL A 82 -3.38 -4.25 -5.45
C VAL A 82 -3.53 -4.28 -6.96
N GLU A 83 -4.75 -4.45 -7.45
CA GLU A 83 -5.09 -4.26 -8.87
C GLU A 83 -5.86 -2.95 -9.01
N LEU A 84 -5.37 -2.03 -9.84
CA LEU A 84 -5.92 -0.69 -9.99
C LEU A 84 -6.85 -0.59 -11.20
N GLY A 85 -8.02 0.03 -10.98
CA GLY A 85 -9.02 0.34 -11.99
C GLY A 85 -9.87 -0.85 -12.45
N GLU A 86 -11.02 -0.55 -13.05
CA GLU A 86 -12.00 -1.55 -13.52
C GLU A 86 -11.42 -2.53 -14.55
N TYR A 87 -10.42 -2.08 -15.31
CA TYR A 87 -9.76 -2.86 -16.35
C TYR A 87 -8.36 -3.32 -15.93
N ASN A 88 -8.05 -3.32 -14.63
CA ASN A 88 -6.76 -3.74 -14.08
C ASN A 88 -5.58 -3.05 -14.78
N VAL A 89 -5.55 -1.73 -14.82
CA VAL A 89 -4.53 -0.97 -15.57
C VAL A 89 -3.12 -1.16 -15.02
N GLN A 90 -2.99 -1.55 -13.75
CA GLN A 90 -1.71 -1.82 -13.09
C GLN A 90 -1.91 -2.78 -11.91
N GLY A 91 -0.99 -3.72 -11.76
CA GLY A 91 -0.81 -4.49 -10.54
C GLY A 91 0.35 -3.95 -9.70
N LEU A 92 0.19 -4.03 -8.38
CA LEU A 92 1.21 -3.69 -7.39
C LEU A 92 1.36 -4.88 -6.45
N ASP A 93 2.43 -5.65 -6.59
CA ASP A 93 2.79 -6.80 -5.77
C ASP A 93 3.79 -6.43 -4.68
N TYR A 94 3.41 -6.69 -3.44
CA TYR A 94 4.16 -6.34 -2.25
C TYR A 94 4.83 -7.57 -1.66
N TYR A 95 6.10 -7.42 -1.30
CA TYR A 95 6.88 -8.44 -0.59
C TYR A 95 7.63 -7.84 0.59
N TYR A 96 7.83 -8.66 1.61
CA TYR A 96 8.26 -8.23 2.93
C TYR A 96 9.46 -9.05 3.42
N THR A 97 10.28 -8.47 4.28
CA THR A 97 11.28 -9.21 5.04
C THR A 97 10.64 -10.15 6.06
N LEU A 98 11.41 -11.08 6.64
CA LEU A 98 10.93 -11.99 7.68
C LEU A 98 10.43 -11.25 8.94
N GLN A 99 10.95 -10.04 9.18
CA GLN A 99 10.52 -9.15 10.26
C GLN A 99 9.20 -8.43 9.95
N GLY A 100 8.67 -8.58 8.73
CA GLY A 100 7.44 -7.94 8.27
C GLY A 100 7.63 -6.52 7.73
N TRP A 101 8.86 -6.08 7.47
CA TRP A 101 9.11 -4.78 6.86
C TRP A 101 8.90 -4.86 5.35
N LEU A 102 8.32 -3.81 4.76
CA LEU A 102 8.15 -3.74 3.30
C LEU A 102 9.51 -3.81 2.63
N LYS A 103 9.77 -4.87 1.85
CA LYS A 103 11.04 -5.02 1.13
C LYS A 103 10.96 -4.38 -0.25
N GLY A 104 9.81 -4.42 -0.91
CA GLY A 104 9.64 -3.76 -2.20
C GLY A 104 8.26 -3.92 -2.79
N VAL A 105 8.08 -3.28 -3.94
CA VAL A 105 6.88 -3.34 -4.76
C VAL A 105 7.29 -3.64 -6.20
N ASN A 106 6.67 -4.66 -6.79
CA ASN A 106 6.94 -5.24 -8.10
C ASN A 106 8.42 -5.64 -8.26
N THR A 107 8.78 -6.22 -9.40
CA THR A 107 10.19 -6.47 -9.73
C THR A 107 10.48 -5.96 -11.13
N PRO A 108 11.60 -5.24 -11.34
CA PRO A 108 11.78 -4.48 -12.58
C PRO A 108 12.14 -5.33 -13.80
N TYR A 109 12.14 -6.68 -13.74
CA TYR A 109 12.70 -7.49 -14.84
C TYR A 109 12.14 -8.91 -14.98
N ILE A 110 12.57 -9.87 -14.14
CA ILE A 110 12.24 -11.30 -14.29
C ILE A 110 11.63 -11.79 -12.98
N GLY A 111 10.48 -12.45 -13.12
CA GLY A 111 9.74 -12.99 -12.00
C GLY A 111 8.84 -11.95 -11.35
N ASP A 112 8.14 -11.14 -12.16
CA ASP A 112 7.00 -10.37 -11.68
C ASP A 112 6.09 -11.31 -10.87
N PRO A 113 5.91 -11.05 -9.55
CA PRO A 113 5.06 -11.89 -8.72
C PRO A 113 3.62 -11.99 -9.24
N GLY A 114 3.12 -10.95 -9.89
CA GLY A 114 1.78 -10.87 -10.46
C GLY A 114 1.64 -11.48 -11.85
N GLY A 115 2.74 -11.53 -12.62
CA GLY A 115 2.73 -11.95 -14.02
C GLY A 115 2.04 -10.96 -14.96
N ASP A 116 2.01 -9.68 -14.60
CA ASP A 116 1.29 -8.61 -15.28
C ASP A 116 1.85 -8.34 -16.68
N GLY A 117 0.95 -8.11 -17.64
CA GLY A 117 1.32 -7.95 -19.05
C GLY A 117 1.84 -9.22 -19.76
N GLU A 118 1.91 -10.37 -19.08
CA GLU A 118 2.30 -11.65 -19.67
C GLU A 118 1.10 -12.58 -19.95
N ASN A 119 1.26 -13.48 -20.92
CA ASN A 119 0.37 -14.63 -21.19
C ASN A 119 -1.15 -14.33 -21.29
N GLY A 120 -1.54 -13.11 -21.65
CA GLY A 120 -2.94 -12.72 -21.79
C GLY A 120 -3.66 -12.47 -20.45
N LEU A 121 -2.91 -12.27 -19.36
CA LEU A 121 -3.46 -11.75 -18.11
C LEU A 121 -4.05 -10.36 -18.34
N ARG A 122 -5.16 -10.08 -17.65
CA ARG A 122 -5.93 -8.85 -17.86
C ARG A 122 -5.22 -7.60 -17.33
N THR A 123 -4.28 -7.78 -16.42
CA THR A 123 -3.61 -6.67 -15.74
C THR A 123 -2.49 -6.09 -16.60
N GLY A 124 -2.48 -4.77 -16.75
CA GLY A 124 -1.44 -4.04 -17.47
C GLY A 124 -0.07 -4.22 -16.80
N GLY A 125 0.99 -4.30 -17.61
CA GLY A 125 2.35 -4.51 -17.12
C GLY A 125 2.84 -3.40 -16.18
N ASP A 126 3.85 -3.74 -15.39
CA ASP A 126 4.41 -2.88 -14.34
C ASP A 126 4.84 -1.50 -14.82
N ALA A 127 4.21 -0.46 -14.26
CA ALA A 127 4.59 0.93 -14.50
C ALA A 127 5.70 1.43 -13.55
N MET A 128 5.86 0.78 -12.39
CA MET A 128 6.88 1.12 -11.39
C MET A 128 7.31 -0.10 -10.60
N ALA A 129 8.55 -0.09 -10.12
CA ALA A 129 9.06 -1.05 -9.15
C ALA A 129 10.12 -0.40 -8.26
N PHE A 130 10.23 -0.84 -7.01
CA PHE A 130 11.31 -0.42 -6.11
C PHE A 130 11.60 -1.47 -5.03
N SER A 131 12.76 -1.33 -4.39
CA SER A 131 13.13 -2.12 -3.20
C SER A 131 13.76 -1.23 -2.14
N LEU A 132 13.62 -1.61 -0.88
CA LEU A 132 14.17 -0.93 0.29
C LEU A 132 15.32 -1.76 0.88
N GLY A 133 16.43 -1.11 1.21
CA GLY A 133 17.55 -1.73 1.92
C GLY A 133 17.62 -1.27 3.37
N TYR A 134 17.39 -2.19 4.30
CA TYR A 134 17.46 -1.95 5.74
C TYR A 134 18.86 -2.20 6.30
N TYR A 135 19.45 -3.33 5.94
CA TYR A 135 20.84 -3.70 6.22
C TYR A 135 21.29 -4.79 5.22
N GLN A 136 22.60 -5.03 5.12
CA GLN A 136 23.13 -6.04 4.22
C GLN A 136 22.55 -7.43 4.55
N ASP A 137 22.07 -8.15 3.54
CA ASP A 137 21.42 -9.47 3.70
C ASP A 137 20.07 -9.43 4.47
N ASP A 138 19.38 -8.28 4.48
CA ASP A 138 18.03 -8.13 5.07
C ASP A 138 16.93 -8.94 4.35
N TYR A 139 17.21 -9.49 3.18
CA TYR A 139 16.26 -10.25 2.39
C TYR A 139 16.93 -11.27 1.49
N THR A 140 16.31 -12.44 1.38
CA THR A 140 16.68 -13.48 0.41
C THR A 140 15.41 -13.98 -0.26
N PRO A 141 15.26 -13.85 -1.60
CA PRO A 141 14.06 -14.28 -2.30
C PRO A 141 13.93 -15.81 -2.27
N ILE A 142 12.70 -16.29 -2.17
CA ILE A 142 12.39 -17.72 -2.27
C ILE A 142 12.19 -18.06 -3.75
N GLY A 143 13.28 -18.36 -4.46
CA GLY A 143 13.25 -18.79 -5.86
C GLY A 143 14.48 -18.38 -6.66
N SER A 144 15.02 -19.28 -7.47
CA SER A 144 16.30 -19.10 -8.20
C SER A 144 16.21 -18.22 -9.46
N GLY A 145 15.14 -17.45 -9.65
CA GLY A 145 14.92 -16.65 -10.87
C GLY A 145 14.48 -15.20 -10.64
N ILE A 146 14.29 -14.77 -9.39
CA ILE A 146 13.81 -13.42 -9.10
C ILE A 146 15.02 -12.47 -9.04
N THR A 147 15.06 -11.49 -9.95
CA THR A 147 16.07 -10.42 -9.90
C THR A 147 15.48 -9.22 -9.14
N LEU A 148 15.93 -9.01 -7.90
CA LEU A 148 15.51 -7.89 -7.09
C LEU A 148 16.26 -6.60 -7.49
N SER A 149 15.62 -5.44 -7.28
CA SER A 149 16.26 -4.14 -7.54
C SER A 149 17.52 -3.94 -6.70
N ASP A 150 17.52 -4.42 -5.45
CA ASP A 150 18.67 -4.37 -4.51
C ASP A 150 19.94 -5.02 -5.11
N THR A 151 19.78 -6.27 -5.59
CA THR A 151 20.86 -7.03 -6.22
C THR A 151 21.25 -6.46 -7.57
N ARG A 152 20.27 -6.11 -8.43
CA ARG A 152 20.54 -5.56 -9.77
C ARG A 152 21.34 -4.27 -9.70
N ASP A 153 20.96 -3.37 -8.79
CA ASP A 153 21.55 -2.05 -8.69
C ASP A 153 22.78 -2.02 -7.78
N ASN A 154 23.19 -3.16 -7.20
CA ASN A 154 24.27 -3.23 -6.21
C ASN A 154 24.08 -2.19 -5.10
N LEU A 155 22.85 -2.09 -4.55
CA LEU A 155 22.44 -1.04 -3.63
C LEU A 155 23.47 -0.84 -2.50
N TRP A 156 23.92 -1.94 -1.90
CA TRP A 156 24.88 -1.92 -0.79
C TRP A 156 26.27 -1.43 -1.18
N THR A 157 26.77 -1.82 -2.35
CA THR A 157 28.06 -1.33 -2.87
C THR A 157 28.00 0.17 -3.13
N ARG A 158 26.95 0.66 -3.80
CA ARG A 158 26.79 2.11 -4.08
C ARG A 158 26.62 2.92 -2.80
N TYR A 159 25.89 2.39 -1.83
CA TYR A 159 25.70 3.05 -0.54
C TYR A 159 27.02 3.23 0.22
N GLN A 160 27.88 2.20 0.20
CA GLN A 160 29.22 2.27 0.81
C GLN A 160 30.13 3.28 0.09
N GLU A 161 30.10 3.30 -1.24
CA GLU A 161 30.87 4.24 -2.06
C GLU A 161 30.48 5.71 -1.81
N ASP A 162 29.18 6.01 -1.70
CA ASP A 162 28.65 7.36 -1.45
C ASP A 162 28.97 7.86 -0.03
N ARG A 163 28.89 6.97 0.97
CA ARG A 163 29.09 7.32 2.39
C ARG A 163 30.55 7.30 2.82
N GLY A 164 31.45 6.68 2.04
CA GLY A 164 32.85 6.49 2.40
C GLY A 164 33.06 5.61 3.64
N THR A 165 32.09 4.74 3.96
CA THR A 165 32.09 3.89 5.16
C THR A 165 32.07 2.42 4.79
N THR A 166 32.88 1.60 5.48
CA THR A 166 32.86 0.13 5.36
C THR A 166 31.68 -0.52 6.10
N GLU A 167 30.96 0.23 6.95
CA GLU A 167 29.73 -0.22 7.62
C GLU A 167 28.50 0.35 6.91
N ALA A 168 27.78 -0.50 6.18
CA ALA A 168 26.54 -0.10 5.53
C ALA A 168 25.39 -0.05 6.56
N LYS A 169 24.97 1.17 6.94
CA LYS A 169 23.75 1.39 7.75
C LYS A 169 22.60 1.71 6.82
N GLY A 170 21.67 0.80 6.52
CA GLY A 170 20.52 1.12 5.66
C GLY A 170 19.44 1.91 6.38
N LEU A 171 18.18 1.72 5.97
CA LEU A 171 17.01 2.36 6.60
C LEU A 171 16.70 1.88 8.01
N TYR A 172 17.42 0.87 8.49
CA TYR A 172 17.24 0.35 9.84
C TYR A 172 17.75 1.37 10.87
N ASN A 173 16.84 1.80 11.75
CA ASN A 173 17.14 2.66 12.88
C ASN A 173 16.76 1.90 14.14
N GLU A 174 17.67 1.05 14.65
CA GLU A 174 17.53 0.51 16.00
C GLU A 174 17.25 1.67 16.95
N ASP A 175 16.26 1.50 17.83
CA ASP A 175 16.04 2.39 18.96
C ASP A 175 17.40 2.70 19.57
N ARG A 176 17.85 3.96 19.44
CA ARG A 176 18.96 4.42 20.26
C ARG A 176 18.53 4.13 21.70
N PRO A 177 19.32 3.39 22.49
CA PRO A 177 19.07 3.36 23.92
C PRO A 177 19.09 4.82 24.37
N LEU A 178 18.02 5.29 25.01
CA LEU A 178 18.12 6.49 25.84
C LEU A 178 19.36 6.26 26.70
N ARG A 179 20.34 7.15 26.52
CA ARG A 179 21.58 7.13 27.26
C ARG A 179 21.18 7.05 28.74
N ASN A 180 21.46 5.91 29.37
CA ASN A 180 21.44 5.83 30.82
C ASN A 180 22.54 6.78 31.29
N ASP A 181 22.17 8.03 31.55
CA ASP A 181 23.04 8.96 32.24
C ASP A 181 23.27 8.35 33.63
N PRO A 182 24.52 8.01 33.99
CA PRO A 182 24.81 7.49 35.31
C PRO A 182 24.58 8.63 36.30
N PHE A 183 23.65 8.38 37.22
CA PHE A 183 23.52 8.98 38.55
C PHE A 183 24.48 10.15 38.83
N GLY A 184 23.93 11.37 38.86
CA GLY A 184 24.54 12.47 39.60
C GLY A 184 24.66 12.04 41.06
N SER A 185 25.89 11.89 41.53
CA SER A 185 26.22 11.78 42.94
C SER A 185 25.84 13.06 43.68
N PHE A 186 25.17 12.89 44.82
CA PHE A 186 24.96 13.78 45.99
C PHE A 186 25.39 15.24 45.88
#